data_AF-A0A0G0XXS8-F1
#
_entry.id   AF-A0A0G0XXS8-F1
#
_cell.length_a   1.000
_cell.length_b   1.000
_cell.length_c   1.000
_cell.angle_alpha   90.00
_cell.angle_beta   90.00
_cell.angle_gamma   90.00
#
_symmetry.space_group_name_H-M   'P 1'
#
loop_
_entity.id
_entity.type
_entity.pdbx_description
1 polymer ?
#
loop_
_entity_poly.entity_id
_entity_poly.type
_entity_poly.pdbx_seq_one_letter_code
_entity_poly.pdbx_strand_id
1 'polypeptide(L)'
;MYSAWATKQRSKILFGLASIGFVILAAYITIGMYRPPSCFDKKLNQDEIAVDCGGTCSLMCASQIKPLNTVWARSIQVSPTLWSAVAYVENPNTTGKVNEAQYRFTVYNRNNEIIVERENSIFITQGGIVPVFEGRIELLNQVPYRTEFEWIEPLVWTQMRSLYTVAVEEQELSNSATQPEITAVLVNKEPFPLVDVEVVAIVFDVNNNAVGVSKTFVDRISARGKRNITFSWTSPFTAPAERWQLIVRVPTQDS
;
A
#
# COMPACT_ATOMS: atom_id res chain seq x y z
N MET A 1 -48.06 -61.30 -19.58
CA MET A 1 -46.62 -61.18 -19.23
C MET A 1 -46.18 -59.74 -19.49
N TYR A 2 -46.12 -58.88 -18.47
CA TYR A 2 -45.49 -57.57 -18.62
C TYR A 2 -44.00 -57.79 -18.88
N SER A 3 -43.49 -57.28 -19.99
CA SER A 3 -42.13 -57.53 -20.43
C SER A 3 -41.13 -57.01 -19.39
N ALA A 4 -40.15 -57.85 -19.01
CA ALA A 4 -39.08 -57.48 -18.09
C ALA A 4 -38.29 -56.22 -18.54
N TRP A 5 -38.40 -55.85 -19.81
CA TRP A 5 -37.87 -54.63 -20.41
C TRP A 5 -38.55 -53.36 -19.90
N ALA A 6 -39.89 -53.35 -19.76
CA ALA A 6 -40.65 -52.20 -19.28
C ALA A 6 -40.36 -51.89 -17.80
N THR A 7 -40.19 -52.92 -16.97
CA THR A 7 -39.82 -52.77 -15.55
C THR A 7 -38.40 -52.22 -15.38
N LYS A 8 -37.46 -52.65 -16.25
CA LYS A 8 -36.07 -52.17 -16.25
C LYS A 8 -35.95 -50.72 -16.70
N GLN A 9 -36.77 -50.28 -17.67
CA GLN A 9 -36.83 -48.85 -18.05
C GLN A 9 -37.52 -47.98 -16.99
N ARG A 10 -38.62 -48.46 -16.40
CA ARG A 10 -39.32 -47.75 -15.31
C ARG A 10 -38.44 -47.55 -14.08
N SER A 11 -37.63 -48.55 -13.72
CA SER A 11 -36.67 -48.45 -12.62
C SER A 11 -35.58 -47.41 -12.87
N LYS A 12 -35.11 -47.26 -14.13
CA LYS A 12 -34.13 -46.23 -14.49
C LYS A 12 -34.71 -44.81 -14.39
N ILE A 13 -35.96 -44.62 -14.80
CA ILE A 13 -36.65 -43.33 -14.71
C ILE A 13 -36.88 -42.95 -13.24
N LEU A 14 -37.35 -43.89 -12.42
CA LEU A 14 -37.55 -43.67 -10.98
C LEU A 14 -36.24 -43.36 -10.26
N PHE A 15 -35.15 -44.06 -10.61
CA PHE A 15 -33.83 -43.77 -10.05
C PHE A 15 -33.32 -42.39 -10.46
N GLY A 16 -33.52 -41.98 -11.71
CA GLY A 16 -33.16 -40.63 -12.19
C GLY A 16 -33.95 -39.51 -11.50
N LEU A 17 -35.25 -39.71 -11.28
CA LEU A 17 -36.07 -38.73 -10.54
C LEU A 17 -35.66 -38.66 -9.05
N ALA A 18 -35.37 -39.81 -8.43
CA ALA A 18 -34.89 -39.87 -7.05
C ALA A 18 -33.52 -39.22 -6.88
N SER A 19 -32.59 -39.40 -7.84
CA SER A 19 -31.28 -38.76 -7.79
C SER A 19 -31.38 -37.24 -7.97
N ILE A 20 -32.25 -36.76 -8.87
CA ILE A 20 -32.54 -35.33 -9.01
C ILE A 20 -33.14 -34.77 -7.71
N GLY A 21 -34.12 -35.45 -7.13
CA GLY A 21 -34.72 -35.06 -5.85
C GLY A 21 -33.69 -35.01 -4.72
N PHE A 22 -32.77 -35.97 -4.67
CA PHE A 22 -31.67 -35.99 -3.71
C PHE A 22 -30.71 -34.81 -3.89
N VAL A 23 -30.33 -34.47 -5.13
CA VAL A 23 -29.47 -33.31 -5.42
C VAL A 23 -30.16 -32.00 -5.01
N ILE A 24 -31.46 -31.85 -5.29
CA ILE A 24 -32.23 -30.67 -4.89
C ILE A 24 -32.33 -30.56 -3.36
N LEU A 25 -32.60 -31.67 -2.67
CA LEU A 25 -32.66 -31.70 -1.22
C LEU A 25 -31.30 -31.40 -0.58
N ALA A 26 -30.22 -31.97 -1.13
CA ALA A 26 -28.86 -31.69 -0.69
C ALA A 26 -28.51 -30.21 -0.89
N ALA A 27 -28.84 -29.63 -2.04
CA ALA A 27 -28.66 -28.21 -2.31
C ALA A 27 -29.48 -27.31 -1.37
N TYR A 28 -30.73 -27.68 -1.08
CA TYR A 28 -31.57 -26.95 -0.12
C TYR A 28 -30.98 -26.95 1.29
N ILE A 29 -30.50 -28.11 1.76
CA ILE A 29 -29.86 -28.25 3.07
C ILE A 29 -28.53 -27.49 3.12
N THR A 30 -27.69 -27.57 2.08
CA THR A 30 -26.39 -26.87 2.07
C THR A 30 -26.55 -25.35 2.01
N ILE A 31 -27.50 -24.84 1.22
CA ILE A 31 -27.81 -23.40 1.15
C ILE A 31 -28.44 -22.92 2.46
N GLY A 32 -29.34 -23.69 3.07
CA GLY A 32 -29.97 -23.32 4.34
C GLY A 32 -29.03 -23.32 5.55
N MET A 33 -27.94 -24.09 5.51
CA MET A 33 -26.90 -24.09 6.54
C MET A 33 -25.78 -23.06 6.30
N TYR A 34 -25.75 -22.40 5.13
CA TYR A 34 -24.78 -21.37 4.85
C TYR A 34 -25.09 -20.09 5.63
N ARG A 35 -24.18 -19.69 6.52
CA ARG A 35 -24.23 -18.39 7.21
C ARG A 35 -23.09 -17.53 6.67
N PRO A 36 -23.36 -16.33 6.13
CA PRO A 36 -22.30 -15.45 5.66
C PRO A 36 -21.39 -15.03 6.82
N PRO A 37 -20.13 -14.64 6.56
CA PRO A 37 -19.25 -14.10 7.57
C PRO A 37 -19.85 -12.86 8.21
N SER A 38 -19.88 -12.83 9.55
CA SER A 38 -20.56 -11.78 10.32
C SER A 38 -19.55 -11.04 11.19
N CYS A 39 -18.59 -10.38 10.55
CA CYS A 39 -17.48 -9.68 11.19
C CYS A 39 -17.84 -8.43 12.00
N PHE A 40 -19.11 -8.23 12.34
CA PHE A 40 -19.62 -7.06 13.06
C PHE A 40 -20.81 -7.42 13.97
N ASP A 41 -20.97 -8.70 14.32
CA ASP A 41 -22.11 -9.20 15.09
C ASP A 41 -21.82 -9.43 16.58
N LYS A 42 -20.62 -9.03 17.03
CA LYS A 42 -20.14 -9.13 18.42
C LYS A 42 -20.06 -10.57 18.92
N LYS A 43 -19.94 -11.56 18.03
CA LYS A 43 -19.80 -12.97 18.40
C LYS A 43 -18.58 -13.56 17.75
N LEU A 44 -17.74 -14.21 18.55
CA LEU A 44 -16.66 -15.03 18.04
C LEU A 44 -17.25 -16.21 17.26
N ASN A 45 -17.13 -16.19 15.95
CA ASN A 45 -17.59 -17.26 15.10
C ASN A 45 -16.64 -17.52 13.92
N GLN A 46 -16.91 -18.59 13.16
CA GLN A 46 -16.07 -19.01 12.04
C GLN A 46 -14.60 -19.22 12.45
N ASP A 47 -13.66 -18.52 11.84
CA ASP A 47 -12.23 -18.58 12.09
C ASP A 47 -11.67 -17.27 12.64
N GLU A 48 -12.54 -16.41 13.19
CA GLU A 48 -12.15 -15.17 13.88
C GLU A 48 -11.14 -15.45 15.01
N ILE A 49 -10.15 -14.57 15.16
CA ILE A 49 -9.12 -14.68 16.21
C ILE A 49 -9.62 -14.03 17.51
N ALA A 50 -10.36 -12.94 17.37
CA ALA A 50 -11.14 -12.32 18.43
C ALA A 50 -12.46 -11.81 17.84
N VAL A 51 -13.42 -11.46 18.70
CA VAL A 51 -14.75 -11.01 18.30
C VAL A 51 -14.64 -9.94 17.20
N ASP A 52 -15.28 -10.19 16.05
CA ASP A 52 -15.36 -9.26 14.91
C ASP A 52 -13.99 -8.95 14.24
N CYS A 53 -12.94 -9.76 14.42
CA CYS A 53 -11.64 -9.56 13.75
C CYS A 53 -10.80 -10.84 13.52
N GLY A 54 -9.91 -10.77 12.53
CA GLY A 54 -9.03 -11.88 12.17
C GLY A 54 -9.75 -12.99 11.39
N GLY A 55 -9.01 -14.03 11.00
CA GLY A 55 -9.57 -15.11 10.19
C GLY A 55 -10.07 -14.63 8.83
N THR A 56 -11.30 -14.99 8.49
CA THR A 56 -12.04 -14.55 7.30
C THR A 56 -12.40 -13.07 7.31
N CYS A 57 -12.34 -12.40 8.46
CA CYS A 57 -12.62 -10.97 8.56
C CYS A 57 -11.49 -10.12 8.01
N SER A 58 -11.86 -9.08 7.27
CA SER A 58 -10.91 -8.14 6.70
C SER A 58 -10.20 -7.32 7.78
N LEU A 59 -10.85 -7.02 8.90
CA LEU A 59 -10.28 -6.26 10.00
C LEU A 59 -9.23 -7.10 10.74
N MET A 60 -8.04 -6.52 10.97
CA MET A 60 -7.01 -7.17 11.80
C MET A 60 -7.26 -6.90 13.27
N CYS A 61 -7.02 -7.92 14.11
CA CYS A 61 -7.10 -7.74 15.55
C CYS A 61 -5.89 -6.95 16.07
N ALA A 62 -6.08 -6.17 17.15
CA ALA A 62 -5.01 -5.41 17.79
C ALA A 62 -3.79 -6.26 18.18
N SER A 63 -3.99 -7.51 18.56
CA SER A 63 -2.92 -8.47 18.91
C SER A 63 -2.02 -8.85 17.72
N GLN A 64 -2.47 -8.65 16.49
CA GLN A 64 -1.72 -8.95 15.27
C GLN A 64 -0.95 -7.75 14.74
N ILE A 65 -1.22 -6.55 15.27
CA ILE A 65 -0.70 -5.28 14.75
C ILE A 65 0.52 -4.87 15.56
N LYS A 66 1.64 -4.68 14.86
CA LYS A 66 2.84 -4.07 15.39
C LYS A 66 2.84 -2.57 15.06
N PRO A 67 3.31 -1.70 15.97
CA PRO A 67 3.37 -0.27 15.70
C PRO A 67 4.31 0.03 14.53
N LEU A 68 3.97 1.07 13.75
CA LEU A 68 4.87 1.58 12.71
C LEU A 68 6.10 2.22 13.37
N ASN A 69 7.26 2.06 12.73
CA ASN A 69 8.51 2.60 13.22
C ASN A 69 8.91 3.83 12.39
N THR A 70 8.77 5.03 12.95
CA THR A 70 9.24 6.27 12.31
C THR A 70 10.75 6.38 12.51
N VAL A 71 11.53 6.01 11.49
CA VAL A 71 13.00 5.98 11.57
C VAL A 71 13.55 7.41 11.65
N TRP A 72 13.04 8.30 10.80
CA TRP A 72 13.37 9.73 10.81
C TRP A 72 12.32 10.53 10.04
N ALA A 73 12.26 11.83 10.34
CA ALA A 73 11.55 12.84 9.56
C ALA A 73 12.44 14.06 9.36
N ARG A 74 12.41 14.68 8.18
CA ARG A 74 13.22 15.87 7.89
C ARG A 74 12.62 16.73 6.79
N SER A 75 12.95 18.02 6.82
CA SER A 75 12.75 18.93 5.70
C SER A 75 14.00 18.98 4.82
N ILE A 76 13.80 18.97 3.51
CA ILE A 76 14.85 19.02 2.48
C ILE A 76 14.59 20.24 1.60
N GLN A 77 15.61 21.07 1.40
CA GLN A 77 15.52 22.23 0.54
C GLN A 77 15.50 21.78 -0.93
N VAL A 78 14.49 22.22 -1.68
CA VAL A 78 14.35 21.93 -3.12
C VAL A 78 14.80 23.12 -3.95
N SER A 79 14.48 24.33 -3.50
CA SER A 79 14.95 25.60 -4.05
C SER A 79 15.10 26.61 -2.90
N PRO A 80 15.61 27.84 -3.14
CA PRO A 80 15.78 28.83 -2.08
C PRO A 80 14.54 29.08 -1.21
N THR A 81 13.33 29.00 -1.78
CA THR A 81 12.06 29.27 -1.08
C THR A 81 11.16 28.04 -0.90
N LEU A 82 11.50 26.92 -1.55
CA LEU A 82 10.69 25.70 -1.54
C LEU A 82 11.40 24.57 -0.80
N TRP A 83 10.66 23.95 0.10
CA TRP A 83 11.07 22.81 0.87
C TRP A 83 10.13 21.63 0.61
N SER A 84 10.63 20.43 0.85
CA SER A 84 9.81 19.23 0.96
C SER A 84 10.01 18.64 2.35
N ALA A 85 8.99 18.01 2.91
CA ALA A 85 9.10 17.20 4.11
C ALA A 85 9.00 15.72 3.73
N VAL A 86 9.82 14.89 4.37
CA VAL A 86 9.78 13.45 4.19
C VAL A 86 9.96 12.74 5.53
N ALA A 87 9.15 11.72 5.77
CA ALA A 87 9.32 10.76 6.85
C ALA A 87 9.60 9.38 6.27
N TYR A 88 10.62 8.73 6.82
CA TYR A 88 10.96 7.35 6.49
C TYR A 88 10.40 6.46 7.59
N VAL A 89 9.26 5.83 7.29
CA VAL A 89 8.55 4.96 8.23
C VAL A 89 8.71 3.52 7.77
N GLU A 90 8.92 2.60 8.70
CA GLU A 90 8.96 1.16 8.44
C GLU A 90 7.66 0.52 8.92
N ASN A 91 7.06 -0.29 8.05
CA ASN A 91 5.92 -1.13 8.37
C ASN A 91 6.36 -2.57 8.67
N PRO A 92 6.36 -3.00 9.95
CA PRO A 92 6.69 -4.38 10.31
C PRO A 92 5.54 -5.38 10.04
N ASN A 93 4.35 -4.91 9.66
CA ASN A 93 3.17 -5.74 9.45
C ASN A 93 3.17 -6.32 8.03
N THR A 94 3.58 -7.58 7.89
CA THR A 94 3.77 -8.23 6.59
C THR A 94 2.49 -8.69 5.91
N THR A 95 1.32 -8.55 6.55
CA THR A 95 0.01 -8.93 6.00
C THR A 95 -1.05 -7.85 6.13
N GLY A 96 -0.69 -6.71 6.73
CA GLY A 96 -1.62 -5.63 7.04
C GLY A 96 -1.50 -4.45 6.08
N LYS A 97 -2.63 -3.88 5.68
CA LYS A 97 -2.71 -2.61 4.97
C LYS A 97 -3.57 -1.61 5.73
N VAL A 98 -3.37 -0.33 5.42
CA VAL A 98 -4.25 0.77 5.82
C VAL A 98 -4.64 1.50 4.55
N ASN A 99 -5.94 1.67 4.29
CA ASN A 99 -6.39 2.34 3.07
C ASN A 99 -6.16 3.85 3.15
N GLU A 100 -6.35 4.42 4.34
CA GLU A 100 -6.18 5.84 4.61
C GLU A 100 -5.58 6.03 6.01
N ALA A 101 -4.38 6.58 6.06
CA ALA A 101 -3.62 6.91 7.26
C ALA A 101 -3.37 8.41 7.27
N GLN A 102 -4.08 9.12 8.15
CA GLN A 102 -3.90 10.56 8.32
C GLN A 102 -2.65 10.86 9.13
N TYR A 103 -1.87 11.83 8.66
CA TYR A 103 -0.61 12.22 9.27
C TYR A 103 -0.42 13.73 9.29
N ARG A 104 0.47 14.18 10.18
CA ARG A 104 0.90 15.56 10.29
C ARG A 104 2.42 15.67 10.26
N PHE A 105 2.92 16.60 9.45
CA PHE A 105 4.26 17.16 9.59
C PHE A 105 4.19 18.50 10.31
N THR A 106 5.05 18.66 11.32
CA THR A 106 5.25 19.95 12.01
C THR A 106 6.69 20.37 11.87
N VAL A 107 6.93 21.54 11.27
CA VAL A 107 8.27 22.08 11.02
C VAL A 107 8.54 23.21 11.98
N TYR A 108 9.67 23.16 12.68
CA TYR A 108 10.08 24.13 13.69
C TYR A 108 11.32 24.91 13.26
N ASN A 109 11.39 26.16 13.70
CA ASN A 109 12.60 26.97 13.61
C ASN A 109 13.55 26.69 14.79
N ARG A 110 14.69 27.39 14.82
CA ARG A 110 15.71 27.22 15.88
C ARG A 110 15.24 27.69 17.27
N ASN A 111 14.21 28.55 17.35
CA ASN A 111 13.58 28.98 18.61
C ASN A 111 12.51 27.99 19.09
N ASN A 112 12.35 26.85 18.41
CA ASN A 112 11.31 25.86 18.66
C ASN A 112 9.88 26.37 18.41
N GLU A 113 9.73 27.41 17.59
CA GLU A 113 8.44 27.91 17.13
C GLU A 113 8.03 27.18 15.85
N ILE A 114 6.73 26.92 15.70
CA ILE A 114 6.17 26.26 14.54
C ILE A 114 6.22 27.22 13.34
N ILE A 115 6.89 26.80 12.27
CA ILE A 115 6.93 27.49 10.99
C ILE A 115 5.67 27.14 10.19
N VAL A 116 5.38 25.84 10.11
CA VAL A 116 4.28 25.32 9.31
C VAL A 116 3.85 23.95 9.79
N GLU A 117 2.55 23.68 9.65
CA GLU A 117 1.96 22.36 9.75
C GLU A 117 1.37 21.93 8.42
N ARG A 118 1.51 20.64 8.09
CA ARG A 118 0.92 20.02 6.91
C ARG A 118 0.28 18.71 7.31
N GLU A 119 -1.02 18.63 7.10
CA GLU A 119 -1.80 17.41 7.31
C GLU A 119 -2.25 16.86 5.96
N ASN A 120 -2.17 15.56 5.79
CA ASN A 120 -2.65 14.84 4.62
C ASN A 120 -2.89 13.37 4.97
N SER A 121 -3.32 12.57 4.00
CA SER A 121 -3.47 11.13 4.16
C SER A 121 -2.65 10.34 3.14
N ILE A 122 -2.34 9.10 3.50
CA ILE A 122 -1.60 8.16 2.66
C ILE A 122 -2.14 6.75 2.88
N PHE A 123 -2.11 5.89 1.87
CA PHE A 123 -2.34 4.46 2.11
C PHE A 123 -1.09 3.84 2.76
N ILE A 124 -1.17 2.60 3.23
CA ILE A 124 -0.04 1.80 3.72
C ILE A 124 -0.23 0.38 3.20
N THR A 125 0.76 -0.14 2.48
CA THR A 125 0.77 -1.54 2.00
C THR A 125 1.40 -2.46 3.03
N GLN A 126 1.24 -3.77 2.85
CA GLN A 126 1.89 -4.76 3.70
C GLN A 126 3.42 -4.67 3.64
N GLY A 127 4.04 -4.63 4.82
CA GLY A 127 5.48 -4.63 5.00
C GLY A 127 6.22 -3.41 4.41
N GLY A 128 7.53 -3.42 4.59
CA GLY A 128 8.45 -2.53 3.88
C GLY A 128 8.47 -1.09 4.37
N ILE A 129 8.89 -0.19 3.48
CA ILE A 129 9.08 1.24 3.79
C ILE A 129 7.85 2.01 3.30
N VAL A 130 7.39 2.92 4.15
CA VAL A 130 6.33 3.89 3.88
C VAL A 130 6.98 5.27 3.85
N PRO A 131 7.39 5.76 2.66
CA PRO A 131 7.95 7.10 2.51
C PRO A 131 6.80 8.10 2.47
N VAL A 132 6.58 8.81 3.57
CA VAL A 132 5.57 9.87 3.62
C VAL A 132 6.20 11.14 3.10
N PHE A 133 5.63 11.72 2.05
CA PHE A 133 6.20 12.87 1.34
C PHE A 133 5.18 13.98 1.17
N GLU A 134 5.58 15.18 1.60
CA GLU A 134 4.92 16.44 1.35
C GLU A 134 5.84 17.38 0.59
N GLY A 135 5.42 17.77 -0.61
CA GLY A 135 6.17 18.64 -1.50
C GLY A 135 5.72 20.09 -1.43
N ARG A 136 6.55 20.98 -1.99
CA ARG A 136 6.18 22.39 -2.24
C ARG A 136 5.71 23.13 -0.97
N ILE A 137 6.45 22.95 0.10
CA ILE A 137 6.27 23.69 1.34
C ILE A 137 7.00 25.03 1.19
N GLU A 138 6.24 26.11 1.02
CA GLU A 138 6.76 27.47 0.92
C GLU A 138 7.05 28.00 2.34
N LEU A 139 8.33 28.19 2.66
CA LEU A 139 8.77 28.68 3.97
C LEU A 139 9.27 30.12 3.94
N LEU A 140 9.11 30.79 2.80
CA LEU A 140 9.61 32.15 2.55
C LEU A 140 11.10 32.25 2.92
N ASN A 141 11.43 32.97 3.99
CA ASN A 141 12.79 33.17 4.48
C ASN A 141 13.09 32.41 5.79
N GLN A 142 12.19 31.53 6.25
CA GLN A 142 12.42 30.73 7.45
C GLN A 142 13.15 29.43 7.11
N VAL A 143 14.17 29.10 7.90
CA VAL A 143 14.96 27.89 7.72
C VAL A 143 14.50 26.83 8.73
N PRO A 144 14.02 25.67 8.27
CA PRO A 144 13.74 24.51 9.14
C PRO A 144 14.94 24.13 9.98
N TYR A 145 14.70 23.95 11.28
CA TYR A 145 15.68 23.38 12.20
C TYR A 145 15.31 21.95 12.58
N ARG A 146 14.01 21.66 12.74
CA ARG A 146 13.50 20.35 13.15
C ARG A 146 12.18 20.06 12.45
N THR A 147 11.97 18.81 12.05
CA THR A 147 10.73 18.34 11.44
C THR A 147 10.24 17.15 12.24
N GLU A 148 9.02 17.24 12.75
CA GLU A 148 8.34 16.15 13.44
C GLU A 148 7.29 15.55 12.50
N PHE A 149 7.03 14.25 12.70
CA PHE A 149 6.05 13.47 11.96
C PHE A 149 5.23 12.63 12.93
N GLU A 150 3.92 12.67 12.80
CA GLU A 150 3.00 11.88 13.61
C GLU A 150 1.78 11.40 12.82
N TRP A 151 1.20 10.29 13.29
CA TRP A 151 -0.10 9.81 12.81
C TRP A 151 -1.20 10.49 13.65
N ILE A 152 -2.19 11.09 12.99
CA ILE A 152 -3.23 11.90 13.68
C ILE A 152 -4.23 10.99 14.41
N GLU A 153 -4.67 9.93 13.74
CA GLU A 153 -5.66 8.99 14.26
C GLU A 153 -5.09 7.57 14.38
N PRO A 154 -5.67 6.72 15.25
CA PRO A 154 -5.36 5.29 15.26
C PRO A 154 -5.61 4.67 13.89
N LEU A 155 -4.61 3.94 13.38
CA LEU A 155 -4.67 3.35 12.05
C LEU A 155 -5.62 2.14 12.03
N VAL A 156 -6.51 2.11 11.03
CA VAL A 156 -7.43 0.98 10.80
C VAL A 156 -6.76 -0.04 9.88
N TRP A 157 -6.30 -1.13 10.47
CA TRP A 157 -5.60 -2.20 9.75
C TRP A 157 -6.56 -3.24 9.19
N THR A 158 -6.39 -3.55 7.91
CA THR A 158 -7.11 -4.62 7.24
C THR A 158 -6.13 -5.60 6.60
N GLN A 159 -6.53 -6.86 6.45
CA GLN A 159 -5.71 -7.88 5.81
C GLN A 159 -5.51 -7.57 4.33
N MET A 160 -4.26 -7.66 3.87
CA MET A 160 -3.88 -7.57 2.47
C MET A 160 -3.53 -8.96 1.94
N ARG A 161 -4.33 -9.48 1.00
CA ARG A 161 -4.15 -10.85 0.49
C ARG A 161 -2.99 -10.98 -0.50
N SER A 162 -2.72 -9.94 -1.28
CA SER A 162 -1.71 -9.94 -2.34
C SER A 162 -0.91 -8.64 -2.33
N LEU A 163 0.42 -8.73 -2.48
CA LEU A 163 1.28 -7.59 -2.78
C LEU A 163 1.49 -7.56 -4.29
N TYR A 164 1.23 -6.41 -4.91
CA TYR A 164 1.56 -6.24 -6.32
C TYR A 164 3.04 -5.89 -6.47
N THR A 165 3.75 -6.61 -7.32
CA THR A 165 5.19 -6.46 -7.47
C THR A 165 5.55 -5.67 -8.73
N VAL A 166 6.19 -4.52 -8.53
CA VAL A 166 6.80 -3.72 -9.59
C VAL A 166 8.30 -3.70 -9.35
N ALA A 167 9.07 -4.21 -10.31
CA ALA A 167 10.52 -4.13 -10.25
C ALA A 167 11.00 -2.78 -10.80
N VAL A 168 12.12 -2.30 -10.27
CA VAL A 168 12.80 -1.10 -10.77
C VAL A 168 14.11 -1.52 -11.41
N GLU A 169 14.20 -1.37 -12.72
CA GLU A 169 15.34 -1.75 -13.57
C GLU A 169 15.99 -0.49 -14.16
N GLU A 170 17.22 -0.62 -14.69
CA GLU A 170 17.90 0.43 -15.49
C GLU A 170 17.91 1.82 -14.82
N GLN A 171 18.32 1.88 -13.54
CA GLN A 171 18.37 3.13 -12.78
C GLN A 171 19.68 3.88 -13.01
N GLU A 172 19.60 5.18 -13.24
CA GLU A 172 20.77 6.04 -13.41
C GLU A 172 20.55 7.39 -12.74
N LEU A 173 21.56 7.89 -12.03
CA LEU A 173 21.64 9.27 -11.57
C LEU A 173 22.59 10.05 -12.48
N SER A 174 22.11 11.15 -13.05
CA SER A 174 22.89 12.04 -13.89
C SER A 174 22.83 13.49 -13.37
N ASN A 175 23.74 14.34 -13.85
CA ASN A 175 23.74 15.79 -13.60
C ASN A 175 23.72 16.21 -12.11
N SER A 176 24.27 15.38 -11.21
CA SER A 176 24.19 15.57 -9.76
C SER A 176 24.77 16.91 -9.24
N ALA A 177 25.70 17.51 -9.99
CA ALA A 177 26.34 18.78 -9.64
C ALA A 177 25.60 20.03 -10.15
N THR A 178 24.57 19.89 -10.99
CA THR A 178 23.86 21.02 -11.62
C THR A 178 22.35 20.91 -11.43
N GLN A 179 21.70 20.06 -12.23
CA GLN A 179 20.27 19.77 -12.19
C GLN A 179 20.12 18.26 -12.14
N PRO A 180 20.15 17.67 -10.93
CA PRO A 180 20.13 16.24 -10.78
C PRO A 180 18.91 15.60 -11.46
N GLU A 181 19.12 14.45 -12.06
CA GLU A 181 18.06 13.66 -12.68
C GLU A 181 18.27 12.17 -12.39
N ILE A 182 17.21 11.51 -11.92
CA ILE A 182 17.16 10.04 -11.80
C ILE A 182 16.20 9.49 -12.83
N THR A 183 16.70 8.64 -13.72
CA THR A 183 15.88 7.86 -14.65
C THR A 183 15.80 6.41 -14.18
N ALA A 184 14.67 5.76 -14.46
CA ALA A 184 14.47 4.34 -14.16
C ALA A 184 13.38 3.73 -15.03
N VAL A 185 13.36 2.40 -15.11
CA VAL A 185 12.33 1.62 -15.79
C VAL A 185 11.56 0.79 -14.78
N LEU A 186 10.27 1.09 -14.61
CA LEU A 186 9.35 0.27 -13.84
C LEU A 186 8.88 -0.91 -14.67
N VAL A 187 8.91 -2.11 -14.10
CA VAL A 187 8.47 -3.35 -14.76
C VAL A 187 7.39 -4.02 -13.94
N ASN A 188 6.17 -4.03 -14.47
CA ASN A 188 5.04 -4.71 -13.86
C ASN A 188 5.23 -6.23 -13.98
N LYS A 189 5.29 -6.94 -12.85
CA LYS A 189 5.40 -8.41 -12.83
C LYS A 189 4.03 -9.09 -12.69
N GLU A 190 2.94 -8.34 -12.69
CA GLU A 190 1.57 -8.87 -12.63
C GLU A 190 1.01 -9.19 -14.03
N PRO A 191 0.09 -10.17 -14.13
CA PRO A 191 -0.59 -10.51 -15.39
C PRO A 191 -1.73 -9.54 -15.77
N PHE A 192 -1.98 -8.51 -14.96
CA PHE A 192 -2.97 -7.46 -15.19
C PHE A 192 -2.32 -6.08 -15.11
N PRO A 193 -2.92 -5.03 -15.71
CA PRO A 193 -2.39 -3.67 -15.60
C PRO A 193 -2.46 -3.18 -14.14
N LEU A 194 -1.45 -2.42 -13.72
CA LEU A 194 -1.44 -1.70 -12.45
C LEU A 194 -1.71 -0.22 -12.72
N VAL A 195 -2.52 0.40 -11.87
CA VAL A 195 -2.85 1.84 -11.93
C VAL A 195 -2.44 2.56 -10.66
N ASP A 196 -2.27 3.88 -10.79
CA ASP A 196 -1.94 4.81 -9.72
C ASP A 196 -0.72 4.39 -8.89
N VAL A 197 0.33 3.93 -9.59
CA VAL A 197 1.57 3.48 -8.96
C VAL A 197 2.35 4.69 -8.45
N GLU A 198 2.47 4.81 -7.13
CA GLU A 198 3.26 5.84 -6.46
C GLU A 198 4.74 5.42 -6.46
N VAL A 199 5.62 6.35 -6.84
CA VAL A 199 7.06 6.15 -6.71
C VAL A 199 7.70 7.35 -6.01
N VAL A 200 8.40 7.08 -4.93
CA VAL A 200 9.16 8.08 -4.18
C VAL A 200 10.65 7.81 -4.35
N ALA A 201 11.38 8.82 -4.81
CA ALA A 201 12.84 8.82 -4.88
C ALA A 201 13.41 9.51 -3.65
N ILE A 202 14.35 8.85 -2.96
CA ILE A 202 15.13 9.44 -1.86
C ILE A 202 16.62 9.29 -2.19
N VAL A 203 17.35 10.39 -2.16
CA VAL A 203 18.80 10.48 -2.41
C VAL A 203 19.52 10.76 -1.10
N PHE A 204 20.61 10.04 -0.86
CA PHE A 204 21.38 10.05 0.37
C PHE A 204 22.83 10.45 0.14
N ASP A 205 23.40 11.17 1.11
CA ASP A 205 24.84 11.47 1.18
C ASP A 205 25.64 10.30 1.79
N VAL A 206 26.96 10.49 1.90
CA VAL A 206 27.90 9.53 2.51
C VAL A 206 27.57 9.15 3.96
N ASN A 207 26.84 10.01 4.68
CA ASN A 207 26.44 9.81 6.06
C ASN A 207 25.02 9.23 6.20
N ASN A 208 24.40 8.80 5.09
CA ASN A 208 22.99 8.38 5.01
C ASN A 208 21.96 9.48 5.37
N ASN A 209 22.32 10.75 5.24
CA ASN A 209 21.33 11.82 5.30
C ASN A 209 20.61 11.92 3.97
N ALA A 210 19.28 11.98 3.99
CA ALA A 210 18.54 12.30 2.79
C ALA A 210 18.76 13.78 2.38
N VAL A 211 19.27 13.96 1.17
CA VAL A 211 19.67 15.25 0.56
C VAL A 211 18.83 15.63 -0.66
N GLY A 212 18.04 14.68 -1.18
CA GLY A 212 17.09 14.89 -2.26
C GLY A 212 15.88 13.99 -2.07
N VAL A 213 14.70 14.51 -2.39
CA VAL A 213 13.46 13.73 -2.40
C VAL A 213 12.56 14.20 -3.52
N SER A 214 11.86 13.29 -4.17
CA SER A 214 10.82 13.59 -5.16
C SER A 214 9.78 12.47 -5.22
N LYS A 215 8.54 12.81 -5.59
CA LYS A 215 7.42 11.87 -5.71
C LYS A 215 6.77 12.03 -7.06
N THR A 216 6.42 10.91 -7.68
CA THR A 216 5.64 10.88 -8.91
C THR A 216 4.59 9.77 -8.85
N PHE A 217 3.59 9.86 -9.73
CA PHE A 217 2.57 8.84 -9.92
C PHE A 217 2.63 8.36 -11.38
N VAL A 218 2.46 7.05 -11.56
CA VAL A 218 2.33 6.44 -12.87
C VAL A 218 0.91 5.93 -13.01
N ASP A 219 0.13 6.61 -13.85
CA ASP A 219 -1.30 6.34 -14.05
C ASP A 219 -1.57 4.88 -14.42
N ARG A 220 -0.71 4.29 -15.26
CA ARG A 220 -0.89 2.90 -15.72
C ARG A 220 0.41 2.26 -16.18
N ILE A 221 0.64 1.02 -15.75
CA ILE A 221 1.63 0.10 -16.29
C ILE A 221 0.90 -1.14 -16.80
N SER A 222 0.99 -1.42 -18.11
CA SER A 222 0.35 -2.60 -18.73
C SER A 222 0.78 -3.90 -18.05
N ALA A 223 -0.05 -4.94 -18.17
CA ALA A 223 0.29 -6.30 -17.75
C ALA A 223 1.63 -6.73 -18.35
N ARG A 224 2.57 -7.20 -17.51
CA ARG A 224 3.95 -7.55 -17.93
C ARG A 224 4.69 -6.41 -18.67
N GLY A 225 4.20 -5.18 -18.57
CA GLY A 225 4.68 -4.02 -19.30
C GLY A 225 5.81 -3.30 -18.57
N LYS A 226 6.43 -2.36 -19.31
CA LYS A 226 7.46 -1.46 -18.80
C LYS A 226 7.00 -0.01 -18.88
N ARG A 227 7.46 0.84 -17.96
CA ARG A 227 7.23 2.28 -17.98
C ARG A 227 8.47 3.03 -17.53
N ASN A 228 8.93 3.98 -18.34
CA ASN A 228 10.03 4.85 -17.98
C ASN A 228 9.53 5.94 -17.04
N ILE A 229 10.32 6.25 -16.01
CA ILE A 229 10.07 7.35 -15.08
C ILE A 229 11.34 8.19 -14.94
N THR A 230 11.12 9.46 -14.63
CA THR A 230 12.17 10.44 -14.42
C THR A 230 11.83 11.29 -13.21
N PHE A 231 12.81 11.51 -12.34
CA PHE A 231 12.78 12.49 -11.27
C PHE A 231 13.81 13.56 -11.56
N SER A 232 13.41 14.84 -11.51
CA SER A 232 14.31 15.96 -11.74
C SER A 232 14.27 16.94 -10.58
N TRP A 233 15.44 17.51 -10.27
CA TRP A 233 15.61 18.57 -9.28
C TRP A 233 16.09 19.84 -9.97
N THR A 234 15.50 20.98 -9.61
CA THR A 234 15.79 22.29 -10.22
C THR A 234 17.06 22.94 -9.64
N SER A 235 17.66 22.34 -8.62
CA SER A 235 18.87 22.80 -7.93
C SER A 235 19.72 21.60 -7.54
N PRO A 236 21.04 21.75 -7.41
CA PRO A 236 21.91 20.67 -6.97
C PRO A 236 21.57 20.25 -5.53
N PHE A 237 21.93 19.02 -5.17
CA PHE A 237 21.77 18.54 -3.80
C PHE A 237 22.63 19.34 -2.82
N THR A 238 22.19 19.41 -1.57
CA THR A 238 22.91 20.11 -0.49
C THR A 238 24.23 19.42 -0.11
N ALA A 239 24.39 18.14 -0.45
CA ALA A 239 25.66 17.41 -0.37
C ALA A 239 25.76 16.39 -1.52
N PRO A 240 26.96 15.87 -1.83
CA PRO A 240 27.15 14.86 -2.87
C PRO A 240 26.25 13.63 -2.67
N ALA A 241 25.63 13.17 -3.76
CA ALA A 241 24.78 11.99 -3.76
C ALA A 241 25.63 10.71 -3.88
N GLU A 242 25.55 9.84 -2.87
CA GLU A 242 26.29 8.57 -2.81
C GLU A 242 25.38 7.36 -3.04
N ARG A 243 24.10 7.47 -2.65
CA ARG A 243 23.11 6.40 -2.78
C ARG A 243 21.74 7.00 -3.08
N TRP A 244 20.93 6.29 -3.84
CA TRP A 244 19.51 6.62 -3.98
C TRP A 244 18.66 5.36 -3.81
N GLN A 245 17.39 5.58 -3.50
CA GLN A 245 16.40 4.52 -3.36
C GLN A 245 15.10 4.96 -4.03
N LEU A 246 14.58 4.10 -4.91
CA LEU A 246 13.26 4.25 -5.52
C LEU A 246 12.30 3.30 -4.80
N ILE A 247 11.36 3.86 -4.06
CA ILE A 247 10.36 3.11 -3.30
C ILE A 247 9.08 3.14 -4.11
N VAL A 248 8.71 1.98 -4.65
CA VAL A 248 7.49 1.80 -5.45
C VAL A 248 6.38 1.28 -4.56
N ARG A 249 5.22 1.90 -4.66
CA ARG A 249 4.04 1.55 -3.89
C ARG A 249 2.83 1.48 -4.80
N VAL A 250 2.13 0.35 -4.71
CA VAL A 250 0.95 0.09 -5.52
C VAL A 250 -0.25 0.09 -4.60
N PRO A 251 -1.24 0.97 -4.80
CA PRO A 251 -2.48 0.93 -4.03
C PRO A 251 -3.25 -0.35 -4.31
N THR A 252 -4.24 -0.67 -3.48
CA THR A 252 -5.09 -1.83 -3.77
C THR A 252 -5.80 -1.65 -5.10
N GLN A 253 -5.66 -2.65 -5.98
CA GLN A 253 -6.29 -2.66 -7.28
C GLN A 253 -7.66 -3.29 -7.09
N ASP A 254 -8.68 -2.45 -6.90
CA ASP A 254 -10.07 -2.91 -6.86
C ASP A 254 -10.46 -3.34 -8.27
N SER A 255 -10.80 -4.62 -8.43
CA SER A 255 -11.30 -5.21 -9.68
C SER A 255 -12.81 -5.10 -9.78
#